data_AF-A0A835IPD6-F1
#
_entry.id   AF-A0A835IPD6-F1
#
_cell.length_a   1.000
_cell.length_b   1.000
_cell.length_c   1.000
_cell.angle_alpha   90.00
_cell.angle_beta   90.00
_cell.angle_gamma   90.00
#
_symmetry.space_group_name_H-M   'P 1'
#
loop_
_entity.id
_entity.type
_entity.pdbx_description
1 polymer ?
#
loop_
_entity_poly.entity_id
_entity_poly.type
_entity_poly.pdbx_seq_one_letter_code
_entity_poly.pdbx_strand_id
1 'polypeptide(L)'
;MTSGKEDDDVSVTVTDTDTEVEGIIMTNNNNNNKSDEEAQIIEHAVRSLPSHAAAIDLLSSGVCVRCILRLFGVSGRVYSCSLLSSSYLYSVLEKSYSSHDSDTWRPSLQAESPYYCSVCLGILQFCHTDGKVKDQVSEFTLSIAEMVKKEGHEIESFCFEISVPPIISANENAIWLCMKNKYGSELWCQEEKLLAEHVSLKDALKMSVTDSLETLLAGKYALGSFHICLTYTQTKASSWLLGCQDRNQDFKRRKTGMFACLTF
;
A
#
# COMPACT_ATOMS: atom_id res chain seq x y z
N MET A 1 62.03 71.14 11.20
CA MET A 1 61.71 70.58 12.53
C MET A 1 60.30 71.02 12.89
N THR A 2 59.46 70.05 13.26
CA THR A 2 58.12 70.12 13.90
C THR A 2 56.90 70.70 13.16
N SER A 3 56.08 69.74 12.68
CA SER A 3 54.62 69.52 12.93
C SER A 3 53.51 70.48 12.44
N GLY A 4 52.52 69.87 11.75
CA GLY A 4 51.13 70.31 11.56
C GLY A 4 50.66 70.09 10.11
N LYS A 5 49.99 68.99 9.74
CA LYS A 5 48.54 68.62 9.76
C LYS A 5 47.78 68.98 8.46
N GLU A 6 46.76 68.16 8.16
CA GLU A 6 45.75 68.18 7.06
C GLU A 6 46.24 67.59 5.73
N ASP A 7 45.83 66.37 5.36
CA ASP A 7 44.50 65.84 4.93
C ASP A 7 44.34 65.99 3.41
N ASP A 8 44.44 64.86 2.70
CA ASP A 8 43.72 64.50 1.48
C ASP A 8 44.40 63.26 0.86
N ASP A 9 43.72 62.11 0.89
CA ASP A 9 43.72 61.24 -0.29
C ASP A 9 42.57 60.21 -0.30
N VAL A 10 41.87 60.22 -1.45
CA VAL A 10 41.23 59.11 -2.17
C VAL A 10 39.91 58.53 -1.63
N SER A 11 38.84 59.15 -2.14
CA SER A 11 37.66 58.58 -2.83
C SER A 11 37.35 57.07 -2.71
N VAL A 12 36.15 56.76 -2.22
CA VAL A 12 35.36 55.60 -2.66
C VAL A 12 33.89 56.03 -2.83
N THR A 13 33.44 56.05 -4.07
CA THR A 13 32.05 56.24 -4.47
C THR A 13 31.23 54.99 -4.21
N VAL A 14 30.11 55.18 -3.52
CA VAL A 14 29.04 54.19 -3.29
C VAL A 14 28.26 54.00 -4.59
N THR A 15 28.09 52.75 -5.01
CA THR A 15 27.02 52.33 -5.92
C THR A 15 26.42 51.04 -5.40
N ASP A 16 25.13 51.12 -5.09
CA ASP A 16 24.27 50.03 -4.63
C ASP A 16 24.24 48.87 -5.62
N THR A 17 24.45 47.66 -5.11
CA THR A 17 23.87 46.44 -5.70
C THR A 17 23.36 45.58 -4.57
N ASP A 18 22.05 45.38 -4.58
CA ASP A 18 21.30 44.54 -3.67
C ASP A 18 21.79 43.09 -3.75
N THR A 19 22.42 42.63 -2.67
CA THR A 19 22.69 41.20 -2.47
C THR A 19 21.37 40.51 -2.16
N GLU A 20 20.78 39.87 -3.16
CA GLU A 20 19.67 38.95 -2.98
C GLU A 20 20.06 37.87 -1.96
N VAL A 21 19.23 37.77 -0.92
CA VAL A 21 19.29 36.76 0.12
C VAL A 21 19.05 35.40 -0.53
N GLU A 22 20.09 34.57 -0.62
CA GLU A 22 19.95 33.14 -0.92
C GLU A 22 19.13 32.48 0.20
N GLY A 23 17.82 32.40 -0.01
CA GLY A 23 16.92 31.56 0.74
C GLY A 23 17.23 30.09 0.44
N ILE A 24 17.87 29.42 1.39
CA ILE A 24 18.08 27.96 1.39
C ILE A 24 16.70 27.28 1.37
N ILE A 25 16.23 26.86 0.20
CA ILE A 25 15.16 25.88 0.05
C ILE A 25 15.80 24.49 0.19
N MET A 26 15.95 24.02 1.43
CA MET A 26 16.23 22.60 1.71
C MET A 26 14.99 21.97 2.32
N THR A 27 14.06 21.48 1.49
CA THR A 27 13.03 20.51 1.94
C THR A 27 12.34 19.70 0.82
N ASN A 28 12.68 19.86 -0.46
CA ASN A 28 11.96 19.17 -1.56
C ASN A 28 12.68 18.00 -2.24
N ASN A 29 13.96 17.73 -1.95
CA ASN A 29 14.70 16.67 -2.65
C ASN A 29 14.34 15.27 -2.17
N ASN A 30 14.05 15.08 -0.88
CA ASN A 30 13.78 13.75 -0.32
C ASN A 30 12.43 13.17 -0.74
N ASN A 31 11.41 14.01 -0.87
CA ASN A 31 10.07 13.57 -1.29
C ASN A 31 10.00 13.23 -2.77
N ASN A 32 10.69 14.00 -3.62
CA ASN A 32 10.76 13.75 -5.06
C ASN A 32 11.50 12.43 -5.35
N ASN A 33 12.62 12.19 -4.67
CA ASN A 33 13.37 10.94 -4.83
C ASN A 33 12.52 9.72 -4.43
N LYS A 34 11.77 9.79 -3.32
CA LYS A 34 10.89 8.70 -2.89
C LYS A 34 9.77 8.43 -3.90
N SER A 35 9.10 9.47 -4.42
CA SER A 35 8.04 9.29 -5.41
C SER A 35 8.55 8.71 -6.72
N ASP A 36 9.75 9.09 -7.14
CA ASP A 36 10.37 8.58 -8.36
C ASP A 36 10.78 7.10 -8.22
N GLU A 37 11.29 6.71 -7.05
CA GLU A 37 11.56 5.30 -6.73
C GLU A 37 10.26 4.47 -6.70
N GLU A 38 9.21 4.96 -6.04
CA GLU A 38 7.90 4.28 -6.03
C GLU A 38 7.33 4.15 -7.45
N ALA A 39 7.43 5.18 -8.28
CA ALA A 39 7.02 5.14 -9.67
C ALA A 39 7.76 4.05 -10.44
N GLN A 40 9.08 3.96 -10.31
CA GLN A 40 9.89 2.92 -10.96
C GLN A 40 9.50 1.51 -10.50
N ILE A 41 9.27 1.31 -9.21
CA ILE A 41 8.82 0.03 -8.65
C ILE A 41 7.46 -0.36 -9.24
N ILE A 42 6.50 0.57 -9.30
CA ILE A 42 5.17 0.32 -9.85
C ILE A 42 5.28 0.01 -11.34
N GLU A 43 6.00 0.81 -12.11
CA GLU A 43 6.16 0.57 -13.54
C GLU A 43 6.83 -0.79 -13.83
N HIS A 44 7.84 -1.18 -13.06
CA HIS A 44 8.45 -2.50 -13.18
C HIS A 44 7.44 -3.62 -12.90
N ALA A 45 6.66 -3.50 -11.83
CA ALA A 45 5.59 -4.45 -11.50
C ALA A 45 4.53 -4.55 -12.60
N VAL A 46 4.15 -3.42 -13.21
CA VAL A 46 3.18 -3.38 -14.32
C VAL A 46 3.74 -4.02 -15.59
N ARG A 47 5.03 -3.81 -15.88
CA ARG A 47 5.71 -4.47 -17.02
C ARG A 47 5.81 -5.98 -16.84
N SER A 48 5.87 -6.48 -15.61
CA SER A 48 5.87 -7.93 -15.34
C SER A 48 4.51 -8.60 -15.46
N LEU A 49 3.43 -7.86 -15.68
CA LEU A 49 2.11 -8.44 -15.82
C LEU A 49 2.01 -9.27 -17.11
N PRO A 50 1.38 -10.46 -17.06
CA PRO A 50 1.23 -11.32 -18.24
C PRO A 50 0.29 -10.73 -19.29
N SER A 51 -0.68 -9.91 -18.87
CA SER A 51 -1.62 -9.24 -19.78
C SER A 51 -2.16 -7.94 -19.17
N HIS A 52 -1.91 -6.81 -19.82
CA HIS A 52 -2.47 -5.52 -19.43
C HIS A 52 -3.97 -5.45 -19.69
N ALA A 53 -4.47 -6.07 -20.76
CA ALA A 53 -5.91 -6.14 -21.02
C ALA A 53 -6.65 -6.86 -19.88
N ALA A 54 -6.12 -7.98 -19.38
CA ALA A 54 -6.70 -8.68 -18.24
C ALA A 54 -6.65 -7.85 -16.95
N ALA A 55 -5.58 -7.08 -16.74
CA ALA A 55 -5.49 -6.14 -15.61
C ALA A 55 -6.57 -5.03 -15.69
N ILE A 56 -6.83 -4.48 -16.88
CA ILE A 56 -7.87 -3.46 -17.11
C ILE A 56 -9.26 -4.05 -16.85
N ASP A 57 -9.52 -5.28 -17.27
CA ASP A 57 -10.77 -5.97 -17.00
C ASP A 57 -11.01 -6.22 -15.51
N LEU A 58 -9.96 -6.60 -14.76
CA LEU A 58 -10.05 -6.75 -13.30
C LEU A 58 -10.37 -5.44 -12.61
N LEU A 59 -9.70 -4.35 -13.01
CA LEU A 59 -10.01 -3.01 -12.51
C LEU A 59 -11.49 -2.67 -12.75
N SER A 60 -11.97 -2.93 -13.97
CA SER A 60 -13.36 -2.68 -14.36
C SER A 60 -14.36 -3.57 -13.61
N SER A 61 -13.93 -4.74 -13.16
CA SER A 61 -14.70 -5.68 -12.34
C SER A 61 -14.63 -5.37 -10.83
N GLY A 62 -14.08 -4.22 -10.45
CA GLY A 62 -14.00 -3.77 -9.06
C GLY A 62 -12.89 -4.43 -8.24
N VAL A 63 -11.88 -5.03 -8.89
CA VAL A 63 -10.70 -5.58 -8.19
C VAL A 63 -9.68 -4.47 -7.96
N CYS A 64 -9.19 -4.31 -6.72
CA CYS A 64 -8.19 -3.30 -6.42
C CYS A 64 -6.82 -3.65 -7.00
N VAL A 65 -5.99 -2.62 -7.24
CA VAL A 65 -4.64 -2.76 -7.82
C VAL A 65 -3.79 -3.80 -7.10
N ARG A 66 -3.76 -3.80 -5.76
CA ARG A 66 -2.96 -4.78 -5.01
C ARG A 66 -3.46 -6.21 -5.20
N CYS A 67 -4.77 -6.43 -5.33
CA CYS A 67 -5.29 -7.75 -5.69
C CYS A 67 -4.94 -8.15 -7.12
N ILE A 68 -4.90 -7.20 -8.07
CA ILE A 68 -4.49 -7.49 -9.45
C ILE A 68 -3.04 -7.97 -9.48
N LEU A 69 -2.14 -7.22 -8.83
CA LEU A 69 -0.72 -7.58 -8.72
C LEU A 69 -0.56 -8.97 -8.07
N ARG A 70 -1.28 -9.24 -6.98
CA ARG A 70 -1.18 -10.52 -6.26
C ARG A 70 -1.67 -11.70 -7.11
N LEU A 71 -2.77 -11.50 -7.84
CA LEU A 71 -3.36 -12.54 -8.69
C LEU A 71 -2.41 -12.88 -9.84
N PHE A 72 -1.68 -11.90 -10.37
CA PHE A 72 -0.63 -12.13 -11.36
C PHE A 72 0.73 -12.53 -10.76
N GLY A 73 0.80 -12.87 -9.48
CA GLY A 73 2.02 -13.36 -8.84
C GLY A 73 3.10 -12.30 -8.60
N VAL A 74 2.79 -11.02 -8.76
CA VAL A 74 3.74 -9.94 -8.49
C VAL A 74 4.02 -9.88 -6.98
N SER A 75 5.29 -9.95 -6.59
CA SER A 75 5.75 -9.88 -5.20
C SER A 75 6.71 -8.69 -4.99
N GLY A 76 7.01 -8.36 -3.72
CA GLY A 76 8.01 -7.35 -3.36
C GLY A 76 7.43 -6.02 -2.85
N ARG A 77 8.21 -4.94 -2.94
CA ARG A 77 7.90 -3.65 -2.27
C ARG A 77 6.74 -2.85 -2.88
N VAL A 78 6.23 -3.27 -4.04
CA VAL A 78 5.12 -2.57 -4.72
C VAL A 78 3.87 -2.45 -3.84
N TYR A 79 3.66 -3.39 -2.92
CA TYR A 79 2.53 -3.40 -2.01
C TYR A 79 2.54 -2.26 -0.98
N SER A 80 3.72 -1.68 -0.71
CA SER A 80 3.91 -0.58 0.24
C SER A 80 3.87 0.80 -0.43
N CYS A 81 3.85 0.86 -1.77
CA CYS A 81 3.88 2.13 -2.49
C CYS A 81 2.59 2.93 -2.26
N SER A 82 2.76 4.19 -1.85
CA SER A 82 1.67 5.14 -1.60
C SER A 82 0.98 5.57 -2.90
N LEU A 83 1.73 5.66 -4.00
CA LEU A 83 1.22 6.02 -5.33
C LEU A 83 0.29 4.97 -5.95
N LEU A 84 0.24 3.75 -5.38
CA LEU A 84 -0.47 2.62 -5.95
C LEU A 84 -1.99 2.79 -5.81
N SER A 85 -2.58 3.42 -6.83
CA SER A 85 -4.00 3.72 -6.99
C SER A 85 -4.52 3.21 -8.33
N SER A 86 -5.84 3.01 -8.45
CA SER A 86 -6.45 2.55 -9.70
C SER A 86 -6.19 3.49 -10.88
N SER A 87 -6.21 4.81 -10.63
CA SER A 87 -5.91 5.83 -11.65
C SER A 87 -4.46 5.79 -12.08
N TYR A 88 -3.52 5.65 -11.13
CA TYR A 88 -2.11 5.54 -11.45
C TYR A 88 -1.83 4.26 -12.25
N LEU A 89 -2.35 3.10 -11.80
CA LEU A 89 -2.20 1.84 -12.53
C LEU A 89 -2.74 1.96 -13.96
N TYR A 90 -3.95 2.50 -14.14
CA TYR A 90 -4.53 2.70 -15.46
C TYR A 90 -3.64 3.56 -16.35
N SER A 91 -3.12 4.67 -15.83
CA SER A 91 -2.22 5.55 -16.59
C SER A 91 -0.92 4.87 -17.04
N VAL A 92 -0.39 3.94 -16.24
CA VAL A 92 0.80 3.16 -16.59
C VAL A 92 0.46 2.11 -17.65
N LEU A 93 -0.68 1.42 -17.51
CA LEU A 93 -1.17 0.42 -18.46
C LEU A 93 -1.48 1.04 -19.84
N GLU A 94 -2.10 2.21 -19.86
CA GLU A 94 -2.44 2.94 -21.09
C GLU A 94 -1.18 3.41 -21.83
N LYS A 95 -0.16 3.91 -21.11
CA LYS A 95 1.14 4.26 -21.71
C LYS A 95 1.84 3.08 -22.38
N SER A 96 1.64 1.86 -21.88
CA SER A 96 2.20 0.64 -22.50
C SER A 96 1.40 0.13 -23.70
N TYR A 97 0.15 0.59 -23.87
CA TYR A 97 -0.77 0.21 -24.95
C TYR A 97 -0.90 1.35 -25.97
N SER A 98 0.20 1.70 -26.66
CA SER A 98 0.15 2.65 -27.79
C SER A 98 -0.45 1.99 -29.05
N SER A 99 -1.75 1.71 -29.01
CA SER A 99 -2.54 1.34 -30.20
C SER A 99 -3.41 2.53 -30.59
N HIS A 100 -3.17 3.04 -31.81
CA HIS A 100 -4.05 4.00 -32.49
C HIS A 100 -5.36 3.30 -32.86
N ASP A 101 -6.31 3.18 -31.94
CA ASP A 101 -7.72 3.21 -32.31
C ASP A 101 -8.65 3.31 -31.10
N SER A 102 -9.71 4.09 -31.32
CA SER A 102 -10.98 4.12 -30.62
C SER A 102 -11.11 4.90 -29.30
N ASP A 103 -12.21 5.67 -29.29
CA ASP A 103 -12.87 6.30 -28.16
C ASP A 103 -12.94 5.34 -26.95
N THR A 104 -11.91 5.35 -26.12
CA THR A 104 -11.81 4.42 -25.00
C THR A 104 -12.55 4.99 -23.80
N TRP A 105 -13.65 4.32 -23.47
CA TRP A 105 -14.45 4.48 -22.27
C TRP A 105 -13.55 4.60 -21.02
N ARG A 106 -13.45 5.81 -20.46
CA ARG A 106 -12.87 6.02 -19.13
C ARG A 106 -13.84 5.38 -18.12
N PRO A 107 -13.42 4.42 -17.29
CA PRO A 107 -14.24 3.98 -16.17
C PRO A 107 -14.65 5.22 -15.39
N SER A 108 -15.96 5.45 -15.24
CA SER A 108 -16.50 6.58 -14.49
C SER A 108 -16.07 6.43 -13.02
N LEU A 109 -14.91 6.98 -12.69
CA LEU A 109 -14.35 7.10 -11.34
C LEU A 109 -15.16 8.10 -10.47
N GLN A 110 -16.43 8.37 -10.81
CA GLN A 110 -17.30 9.25 -10.03
C GLN A 110 -17.68 8.55 -8.73
N ALA A 111 -17.01 8.99 -7.66
CA ALA A 111 -17.11 8.47 -6.33
C ALA A 111 -18.18 9.21 -5.52
N GLU A 112 -19.08 8.46 -4.87
CA GLU A 112 -19.77 8.91 -3.65
C GLU A 112 -19.81 7.85 -2.55
N SER A 113 -19.20 6.66 -2.75
CA SER A 113 -19.01 5.67 -1.68
C SER A 113 -17.67 4.94 -1.86
N PRO A 114 -17.00 4.51 -0.76
CA PRO A 114 -15.80 3.71 -0.88
C PRO A 114 -16.16 2.39 -1.56
N TYR A 115 -15.72 2.23 -2.82
CA TYR A 115 -15.90 0.99 -3.54
C TYR A 115 -14.87 -0.02 -3.02
N TYR A 116 -15.34 -0.93 -2.16
CA TYR A 116 -14.50 -2.02 -1.68
C TYR A 116 -14.19 -3.00 -2.81
N CYS A 117 -12.96 -3.50 -2.80
CA CYS A 117 -12.49 -4.52 -3.72
C CYS A 117 -13.41 -5.73 -3.68
N SER A 118 -13.90 -6.18 -4.84
CA SER A 118 -14.74 -7.38 -4.94
C SER A 118 -14.04 -8.66 -4.47
N VAL A 119 -12.70 -8.66 -4.40
CA VAL A 119 -11.88 -9.77 -3.87
C VAL A 119 -11.59 -9.59 -2.39
N CYS A 120 -10.78 -8.60 -2.02
CA CYS A 120 -10.26 -8.46 -0.65
C CYS A 120 -11.17 -7.69 0.31
N LEU A 121 -12.30 -7.17 -0.16
CA LEU A 121 -13.29 -6.43 0.64
C LEU A 121 -12.68 -5.27 1.45
N GLY A 122 -11.63 -4.63 0.92
CA GLY A 122 -10.96 -3.50 1.59
C GLY A 122 -9.64 -3.81 2.28
N ILE A 123 -9.31 -5.08 2.52
CA ILE A 123 -8.12 -5.47 3.32
C ILE A 123 -6.81 -4.90 2.75
N LEU A 124 -6.66 -4.88 1.41
CA LEU A 124 -5.49 -4.29 0.73
C LEU A 124 -5.76 -2.90 0.16
N GLN A 125 -6.86 -2.25 0.54
CA GLN A 125 -7.10 -0.85 0.17
C GLN A 125 -6.72 0.11 1.29
N PHE A 126 -6.59 -0.38 2.52
CA PHE A 126 -6.22 0.42 3.70
C PHE A 126 -7.15 1.62 3.94
N CYS A 127 -8.37 1.58 3.39
CA CYS A 127 -9.32 2.67 3.50
C CYS A 127 -9.77 2.82 4.96
N HIS A 128 -9.25 3.83 5.64
CA HIS A 128 -9.82 4.33 6.88
C HIS A 128 -10.87 5.40 6.59
N THR A 129 -11.78 5.62 7.53
CA THR A 129 -13.09 6.28 7.35
C THR A 129 -13.10 7.75 6.95
N ASP A 130 -11.97 8.36 6.61
CA ASP A 130 -11.91 9.76 6.18
C ASP A 130 -11.06 9.86 4.91
N GLY A 131 -11.72 9.95 3.75
CA GLY A 131 -11.14 9.83 2.40
C GLY A 131 -10.19 10.97 1.97
N LYS A 132 -9.37 11.49 2.88
CA LYS A 132 -8.48 12.65 2.68
C LYS A 132 -6.99 12.30 2.65
N VAL A 133 -6.61 11.08 3.00
CA VAL A 133 -5.20 10.71 3.16
C VAL A 133 -4.62 10.15 1.87
N LYS A 134 -3.52 10.77 1.40
CA LYS A 134 -2.77 10.38 0.19
C LYS A 134 -1.98 9.08 0.37
N ASP A 135 -1.58 8.74 1.60
CA ASP A 135 -0.80 7.54 1.92
C ASP A 135 -1.53 6.69 2.99
N GLN A 136 -2.46 5.87 2.51
CA GLN A 136 -3.31 5.03 3.36
C GLN A 136 -2.54 3.89 4.04
N VAL A 137 -1.42 3.44 3.44
CA VAL A 137 -0.58 2.38 4.02
C VAL A 137 0.11 2.90 5.28
N SER A 138 0.69 4.10 5.21
CA SER A 138 1.38 4.72 6.35
C SER A 138 0.43 5.01 7.51
N GLU A 139 -0.79 5.49 7.24
CA GLU A 139 -1.78 5.70 8.31
C GLU A 139 -2.19 4.38 8.98
N PHE A 140 -2.43 3.34 8.18
CA PHE A 140 -2.78 2.02 8.69
C PHE A 140 -1.66 1.43 9.57
N THR A 141 -0.40 1.51 9.13
CA THR A 141 0.75 0.99 9.91
C THR A 141 0.99 1.82 11.18
N LEU A 142 0.80 3.13 11.13
CA LEU A 142 0.85 4.01 12.30
C LEU A 142 -0.20 3.60 13.34
N SER A 143 -1.45 3.37 12.92
CA SER A 143 -2.52 2.92 13.81
C SER A 143 -2.17 1.60 14.52
N ILE A 144 -1.63 0.63 13.78
CA ILE A 144 -1.14 -0.63 14.36
C ILE A 144 -0.02 -0.37 15.37
N ALA A 145 0.98 0.43 15.00
CA ALA A 145 2.13 0.70 15.86
C ALA A 145 1.72 1.41 17.16
N GLU A 146 0.79 2.35 17.11
CA GLU A 146 0.25 3.02 18.28
C GLU A 146 -0.51 2.05 19.20
N MET A 147 -1.32 1.16 18.65
CA MET A 147 -2.00 0.12 19.44
C MET A 147 -1.00 -0.81 20.12
N VAL A 148 0.02 -1.26 19.39
CA VAL A 148 1.07 -2.14 19.94
C VAL A 148 1.85 -1.45 21.05
N LYS A 149 2.23 -0.18 20.88
CA LYS A 149 2.98 0.59 21.88
C LYS A 149 2.18 0.86 23.16
N LYS A 150 0.84 0.99 23.07
CA LYS A 150 -0.03 1.16 24.24
C LYS A 150 0.00 -0.03 25.19
N GLU A 151 0.35 -1.22 24.71
CA GLU A 151 0.52 -2.42 25.56
C GLU A 151 1.80 -2.37 26.42
N GLY A 152 2.72 -1.43 26.17
CA GLY A 152 3.88 -1.17 27.03
C GLY A 152 4.97 -2.24 26.97
N HIS A 153 5.01 -3.05 25.91
CA HIS A 153 6.01 -4.09 25.72
C HIS A 153 7.26 -3.57 25.01
N GLU A 154 8.45 -3.99 25.47
CA GLU A 154 9.67 -3.87 24.67
C GLU A 154 9.68 -4.97 23.60
N ILE A 155 9.75 -4.56 22.33
CA ILE A 155 9.61 -5.47 21.18
C ILE A 155 10.93 -5.49 20.42
N GLU A 156 11.71 -6.55 20.63
CA GLU A 156 12.93 -6.81 19.84
C GLU A 156 12.59 -7.36 18.45
N SER A 157 11.61 -8.27 18.38
CA SER A 157 11.12 -8.86 17.15
C SER A 157 9.63 -9.15 17.21
N PHE A 158 8.97 -9.14 16.05
CA PHE A 158 7.54 -9.45 15.93
C PHE A 158 7.25 -10.33 14.71
N CYS A 159 6.13 -11.04 14.76
CA CYS A 159 5.56 -11.74 13.62
C CYS A 159 4.05 -11.46 13.49
N PHE A 160 3.49 -11.78 12.32
CA PHE A 160 2.06 -11.59 12.06
C PHE A 160 1.27 -12.90 12.17
N GLU A 161 0.15 -12.84 12.88
CA GLU A 161 -0.92 -13.82 12.79
C GLU A 161 -2.13 -13.17 12.10
N ILE A 162 -2.50 -13.64 10.91
CA ILE A 162 -3.54 -12.98 10.11
C ILE A 162 -4.72 -13.94 9.93
N SER A 163 -5.89 -13.52 10.38
CA SER A 163 -7.17 -14.19 10.16
C SER A 163 -8.02 -13.38 9.20
N VAL A 164 -8.55 -14.02 8.15
CA VAL A 164 -9.36 -13.37 7.11
C VAL A 164 -10.68 -14.12 6.92
N PRO A 165 -11.78 -13.43 6.56
CA PRO A 165 -13.06 -14.07 6.31
C PRO A 165 -12.99 -15.15 5.22
N PRO A 166 -13.65 -16.33 5.37
CA PRO A 166 -13.62 -17.38 4.35
C PRO A 166 -14.17 -16.94 2.99
N ILE A 167 -15.07 -15.95 2.95
CA ILE A 167 -15.62 -15.38 1.72
C ILE A 167 -14.53 -14.81 0.79
N ILE A 168 -13.39 -14.37 1.33
CA ILE A 168 -12.26 -13.93 0.53
C ILE A 168 -11.82 -15.05 -0.42
N SER A 169 -11.60 -16.27 0.08
CA SER A 169 -11.18 -17.39 -0.76
C SER A 169 -12.22 -17.73 -1.84
N ALA A 170 -13.52 -17.62 -1.52
CA ALA A 170 -14.59 -17.79 -2.50
C ALA A 170 -14.54 -16.71 -3.61
N ASN A 171 -14.30 -15.45 -3.25
CA ASN A 171 -14.18 -14.35 -4.20
C ASN A 171 -12.96 -14.52 -5.12
N GLU A 172 -11.82 -14.96 -4.56
CA GLU A 172 -10.60 -15.26 -5.32
C GLU A 172 -10.87 -16.32 -6.39
N ASN A 173 -11.53 -17.41 -6.00
CA ASN A 173 -11.91 -18.49 -6.93
C ASN A 173 -12.89 -18.00 -8.01
N ALA A 174 -13.85 -17.16 -7.65
CA ALA A 174 -14.82 -16.60 -8.60
C ALA A 174 -14.15 -15.71 -9.66
N ILE A 175 -13.20 -14.86 -9.24
CA ILE A 175 -12.40 -14.06 -10.18
C ILE A 175 -11.54 -14.96 -11.07
N TRP A 176 -10.95 -16.02 -10.53
CA TRP A 176 -10.18 -16.94 -11.36
C TRP A 176 -11.03 -17.66 -12.41
N LEU A 177 -12.24 -18.08 -12.04
CA LEU A 177 -13.16 -18.68 -12.98
C LEU A 177 -13.56 -17.67 -14.08
N CYS A 178 -13.84 -16.42 -13.73
CA CYS A 178 -14.13 -15.35 -14.68
C CYS A 178 -12.97 -15.15 -15.67
N MET A 179 -11.74 -15.09 -15.15
CA MET A 179 -10.53 -14.97 -15.96
C MET A 179 -10.33 -16.14 -16.90
N LYS A 180 -10.48 -17.36 -16.40
CA LYS A 180 -10.36 -18.57 -17.21
C LYS A 180 -11.42 -18.64 -18.31
N ASN A 181 -12.64 -18.16 -18.04
CA ASN A 181 -13.69 -18.12 -19.05
C ASN A 181 -13.37 -17.14 -20.19
N LYS A 182 -12.75 -15.99 -19.88
CA LYS A 182 -12.44 -14.96 -20.88
C LYS A 182 -11.10 -15.21 -21.59
N TYR A 183 -10.10 -15.67 -20.85
CA TYR A 183 -8.70 -15.75 -21.30
C TYR A 183 -8.15 -17.18 -21.31
N GLY A 184 -8.96 -18.21 -21.09
CA GLY A 184 -8.48 -19.60 -20.98
C GLY A 184 -7.77 -20.15 -22.23
N SER A 185 -7.91 -19.50 -23.38
CA SER A 185 -7.14 -19.80 -24.60
C SER A 185 -5.75 -19.14 -24.63
N GLU A 186 -5.52 -18.12 -23.81
CA GLU A 186 -4.25 -17.41 -23.75
C GLU A 186 -3.18 -18.26 -23.08
N LEU A 187 -1.96 -18.27 -23.64
CA LEU A 187 -0.85 -19.08 -23.13
C LEU A 187 -0.56 -18.79 -21.66
N TRP A 188 -0.52 -17.50 -21.28
CA TRP A 188 -0.28 -17.11 -19.90
C TRP A 188 -1.37 -17.63 -18.95
N CYS A 189 -2.62 -17.77 -19.39
CA CYS A 189 -3.72 -18.28 -18.57
C CYS A 189 -3.73 -19.81 -18.47
N GLN A 190 -3.13 -20.50 -19.44
CA GLN A 190 -2.99 -21.95 -19.47
C GLN A 190 -1.81 -22.46 -18.63
N GLU A 191 -0.83 -21.60 -18.36
CA GLU A 191 0.29 -21.94 -17.50
C GLU A 191 -0.17 -22.19 -16.06
N GLU A 192 -0.12 -23.46 -15.61
CA GLU A 192 -0.37 -23.85 -14.21
C GLU A 192 0.48 -23.04 -13.22
N LYS A 193 1.60 -22.52 -13.69
CA LYS A 193 2.51 -21.64 -12.97
C LYS A 193 1.82 -20.38 -12.44
N LEU A 194 0.93 -19.73 -13.18
CA LEU A 194 0.20 -18.56 -12.67
C LEU A 194 -0.81 -18.91 -11.58
N LEU A 195 -1.40 -20.11 -11.63
CA LEU A 195 -2.28 -20.58 -10.57
C LEU A 195 -1.49 -20.92 -9.30
N ALA A 196 -0.26 -21.40 -9.44
CA ALA A 196 0.63 -21.76 -8.33
C ALA A 196 1.40 -20.57 -7.73
N GLU A 197 1.66 -19.52 -8.50
CA GLU A 197 2.51 -18.39 -8.10
C GLU A 197 1.73 -17.16 -7.61
N HIS A 198 0.41 -17.24 -7.50
CA HIS A 198 -0.36 -16.12 -6.96
C HIS A 198 0.04 -15.84 -5.50
N VAL A 199 0.18 -14.55 -5.17
CA VAL A 199 0.52 -14.12 -3.81
C VAL A 199 -0.74 -14.17 -2.95
N SER A 200 -0.67 -14.85 -1.80
CA SER A 200 -1.80 -14.93 -0.87
C SER A 200 -2.19 -13.55 -0.35
N LEU A 201 -3.47 -13.32 -0.04
CA LEU A 201 -3.92 -12.07 0.57
C LEU A 201 -3.11 -11.71 1.82
N LYS A 202 -2.80 -12.72 2.64
CA LYS A 202 -2.05 -12.54 3.91
C LYS A 202 -0.63 -12.08 3.64
N ASP A 203 0.04 -12.66 2.64
CA ASP A 203 1.42 -12.29 2.34
C ASP A 203 1.52 -10.94 1.65
N ALA A 204 0.55 -10.60 0.79
CA ALA A 204 0.41 -9.24 0.25
C ALA A 204 0.23 -8.20 1.37
N LEU A 205 -0.61 -8.50 2.37
CA LEU A 205 -0.81 -7.62 3.52
C LEU A 205 0.48 -7.47 4.33
N LYS A 206 1.20 -8.56 4.61
CA LYS A 206 2.52 -8.49 5.28
C LYS A 206 3.48 -7.62 4.50
N MET A 207 3.64 -7.86 3.20
CA MET A 207 4.53 -7.07 2.35
C MET A 207 4.20 -5.58 2.38
N SER A 208 2.92 -5.20 2.44
CA SER A 208 2.51 -3.80 2.57
C SER A 208 2.96 -3.13 3.87
N VAL A 209 3.02 -3.86 4.99
CA VAL A 209 3.11 -3.25 6.33
C VAL A 209 4.42 -3.52 7.05
N THR A 210 5.15 -4.58 6.68
CA THR A 210 6.34 -5.06 7.40
C THR A 210 7.40 -3.96 7.57
N ASP A 211 7.91 -3.39 6.48
CA ASP A 211 9.02 -2.42 6.52
C ASP A 211 8.66 -1.18 7.35
N SER A 212 7.42 -0.72 7.22
CA SER A 212 6.90 0.41 7.99
C SER A 212 6.82 0.08 9.48
N LEU A 213 6.31 -1.11 9.84
CA LEU A 213 6.20 -1.54 11.23
C LEU A 213 7.56 -1.84 11.86
N GLU A 214 8.54 -2.37 11.12
CA GLU A 214 9.91 -2.51 11.63
C GLU A 214 10.47 -1.15 12.06
N THR A 215 10.24 -0.13 11.23
CA THR A 215 10.69 1.25 11.50
C THR A 215 9.95 1.84 12.70
N LEU A 216 8.63 1.70 12.75
CA LEU A 216 7.78 2.32 13.78
C LEU A 216 7.95 1.66 15.16
N LEU A 217 8.15 0.34 15.21
CA LEU A 217 8.30 -0.42 16.44
C LEU A 217 9.76 -0.55 16.89
N ALA A 218 10.72 -0.17 16.05
CA ALA A 218 12.15 -0.41 16.26
C ALA A 218 12.49 -1.90 16.50
N GLY A 219 11.65 -2.80 15.98
CA GLY A 219 11.78 -4.25 16.10
C GLY A 219 11.89 -4.91 14.73
N LYS A 220 12.43 -6.12 14.67
CA LYS A 220 12.57 -6.86 13.41
C LYS A 220 11.43 -7.81 13.14
N TYR A 221 10.98 -7.87 11.89
CA TYR A 221 10.07 -8.91 11.44
C TYR A 221 10.85 -10.22 11.36
N ALA A 222 10.57 -11.10 12.31
CA ALA A 222 11.24 -12.39 12.43
C ALA A 222 10.30 -13.37 13.13
N LEU A 223 10.68 -14.65 13.14
CA LEU A 223 10.05 -15.62 14.02
C LEU A 223 10.39 -15.26 15.48
N GLY A 224 9.54 -14.42 16.08
CA GLY A 224 9.71 -13.87 17.43
C GLY A 224 8.62 -14.34 18.39
N SER A 225 8.76 -13.95 19.66
CA SER A 225 7.79 -14.24 20.72
C SER A 225 6.62 -13.25 20.78
N PHE A 226 6.74 -12.11 20.10
CA PHE A 226 5.68 -11.11 19.99
C PHE A 226 4.87 -11.32 18.71
N HIS A 227 3.56 -11.48 18.88
CA HIS A 227 2.63 -11.75 17.78
C HIS A 227 1.67 -10.57 17.62
N ILE A 228 1.74 -9.91 16.46
CA ILE A 228 0.72 -8.95 16.02
C ILE A 228 -0.37 -9.73 15.30
N CYS A 229 -1.52 -9.90 15.94
CA CYS A 229 -2.67 -10.59 15.39
C CYS A 229 -3.61 -9.59 14.71
N LEU A 230 -3.83 -9.76 13.40
CA LEU A 230 -4.78 -8.98 12.61
C LEU A 230 -5.96 -9.89 12.23
N THR A 231 -7.12 -9.64 12.82
CA THR A 231 -8.35 -10.41 12.58
C THR A 231 -9.36 -9.57 11.81
N TYR A 232 -9.64 -9.96 10.57
CA TYR A 232 -10.64 -9.30 9.74
C TYR A 232 -11.98 -10.05 9.84
N THR A 233 -13.06 -9.30 10.02
CA THR A 233 -14.41 -9.83 10.15
C THR A 233 -15.35 -9.19 9.15
N GLN A 234 -16.44 -9.89 8.81
CA GLN A 234 -17.50 -9.33 7.96
C GLN A 234 -18.76 -9.15 8.80
N THR A 235 -19.10 -7.90 9.12
CA THR A 235 -20.27 -7.53 9.94
C THR A 235 -21.62 -7.96 9.33
N LYS A 236 -21.70 -8.19 8.01
CA LYS A 236 -22.92 -8.76 7.40
C LYS A 236 -23.11 -10.26 7.68
N ALA A 237 -22.03 -11.00 7.90
CA ALA A 237 -22.09 -12.43 8.25
C ALA A 237 -22.29 -12.68 9.76
N SER A 238 -21.93 -11.72 10.61
CA SER A 238 -22.17 -11.84 12.06
C SER A 238 -23.66 -11.82 12.41
N SER A 239 -24.52 -11.17 11.61
CA SER A 239 -25.98 -11.20 11.86
C SER A 239 -26.60 -12.60 11.68
N TRP A 240 -26.07 -13.42 10.76
CA TRP A 240 -26.54 -14.79 10.54
C TRP A 240 -25.97 -15.76 11.58
N LEU A 241 -24.74 -15.53 12.04
CA LEU A 241 -24.07 -16.38 13.04
C LEU A 241 -24.42 -16.02 14.49
N LEU A 242 -24.89 -14.79 14.78
CA LEU A 242 -25.44 -14.44 16.09
C LEU A 242 -26.72 -15.22 16.45
N GLY A 243 -27.36 -15.87 15.46
CA GLY A 243 -28.49 -16.77 15.69
C GLY A 243 -28.12 -18.16 16.22
N CYS A 244 -26.83 -18.51 16.34
CA CYS A 244 -26.42 -19.88 16.66
C CYS A 244 -25.29 -20.03 17.70
N GLN A 245 -24.99 -19.00 18.50
CA GLN A 245 -24.00 -19.14 19.57
C GLN A 245 -24.43 -18.47 20.87
N ASP A 246 -25.51 -19.00 21.45
CA ASP A 246 -25.65 -18.97 22.90
C ASP A 246 -25.01 -20.23 23.47
N ARG A 247 -24.08 -20.04 24.43
CA ARG A 247 -23.48 -21.03 25.34
C ARG A 247 -22.45 -22.01 24.74
N ASN A 248 -21.19 -21.57 24.74
CA ASN A 248 -20.15 -22.31 25.47
C ASN A 248 -18.91 -21.42 25.67
N GLN A 249 -18.80 -20.87 26.88
CA GLN A 249 -17.51 -20.46 27.43
C GLN A 249 -16.70 -21.71 27.72
N ASP A 250 -15.75 -22.06 26.86
CA ASP A 250 -14.69 -22.99 27.18
C ASP A 250 -13.34 -22.30 27.02
N PHE A 251 -12.77 -21.90 28.16
CA PHE A 251 -11.38 -21.49 28.27
C PHE A 251 -10.46 -22.66 27.87
N LYS A 252 -9.94 -22.66 26.63
CA LYS A 252 -8.91 -23.61 26.22
C LYS A 252 -7.56 -22.93 26.02
N ARG A 253 -6.69 -23.20 27.01
CA ARG A 253 -5.22 -23.17 27.05
C ARG A 253 -4.56 -21.89 26.51
N ARG A 254 -4.26 -20.95 27.42
CA ARG A 254 -3.31 -19.86 27.19
C ARG A 254 -1.96 -20.46 26.80
N LYS A 255 -1.53 -20.25 25.56
CA LYS A 255 -0.14 -20.40 25.16
C LYS A 255 0.57 -19.15 25.64
N THR A 256 1.58 -19.31 26.49
CA THR A 256 2.36 -18.23 27.07
C THR A 256 3.17 -17.56 25.96
N GLY A 257 2.64 -16.47 25.41
CA GLY A 257 3.26 -15.61 24.41
C GLY A 257 2.71 -14.19 24.58
N MET A 258 3.44 -13.20 24.09
CA MET A 258 2.99 -11.80 24.13
C MET A 258 2.26 -11.50 22.83
N PHE A 259 1.03 -11.01 22.92
CA PHE A 259 0.15 -10.81 21.76
C PHE A 259 -0.46 -9.41 21.79
N ALA A 260 -0.51 -8.75 20.63
CA ALA A 260 -1.39 -7.62 20.37
C ALA A 260 -2.43 -8.03 19.34
N CYS A 261 -3.71 -8.03 19.68
CA CYS A 261 -4.79 -8.47 18.78
C CYS A 261 -5.65 -7.29 18.33
N LEU A 262 -5.77 -7.12 17.02
CA LEU A 262 -6.52 -6.06 16.38
C LEU A 262 -7.64 -6.69 15.56
N THR A 263 -8.87 -6.18 15.72
CA THR A 263 -10.03 -6.61 14.95
C THR A 263 -10.46 -5.49 14.00
N PHE A 264 -10.59 -5.84 12.72
CA PHE A 264 -11.00 -4.96 11.62
C PHE A 264 -12.28 -5.48 10.95
#